data_AF-A0A4V0Z8E6-F1
#
_entry.id   AF-A0A4V0Z8E6-F1
#
_cell.length_a   1.000
_cell.length_b   1.000
_cell.length_c   1.000
_cell.angle_alpha   90.00
_cell.angle_beta   90.00
_cell.angle_gamma   90.00
#
_symmetry.space_group_name_H-M   'P 1'
#
loop_
_entity.id
_entity.type
_entity.pdbx_description
1 polymer ?
#
loop_
_entity_poly.entity_id
_entity_poly.type
_entity_poly.pdbx_seq_one_letter_code
_entity_poly.pdbx_strand_id
1 'polypeptide(L)'
;MNPEKLHQKVWEVCRDCNIKNFPFDCISVLEHYGFRVFTYEKAKCIHPELYSLCREMSDDAFSEKALKIILYNDKICRQRIRFSLMHELGHFVLEHDTDSEDAEQEANAFAANLLAPEAIIKYQGLYNAPILSNYFGISIAAANHTIMRTRCWSYWNIDRYEANLLAYLYPKSSRLQFDEEGNVSCVRLGATHYLVS
;
A
#
# COMPACT_ATOMS: atom_id res chain seq x y z
N MET A 1 3.62 -14.01 4.12
CA MET A 1 2.73 -13.81 2.95
C MET A 1 3.32 -14.30 1.63
N ASN A 2 2.51 -15.00 0.83
CA ASN A 2 2.80 -15.26 -0.59
C ASN A 2 2.81 -13.91 -1.37
N PRO A 3 3.87 -13.56 -2.12
CA PRO A 3 3.95 -12.34 -2.91
C PRO A 3 2.76 -12.11 -3.86
N GLU A 4 2.23 -13.17 -4.49
CA GLU A 4 1.11 -13.05 -5.43
C GLU A 4 -0.17 -12.59 -4.69
N LYS A 5 -0.41 -13.09 -3.46
CA LYS A 5 -1.54 -12.66 -2.62
C LYS A 5 -1.42 -11.19 -2.23
N LEU A 6 -0.20 -10.74 -1.91
CA LEU A 6 0.09 -9.34 -1.63
C LEU A 6 -0.25 -8.46 -2.84
N HIS A 7 0.28 -8.82 -4.01
CA HIS A 7 0.06 -8.05 -5.24
C HIS A 7 -1.41 -8.05 -5.67
N GLN A 8 -2.13 -9.15 -5.46
CA GLN A 8 -3.58 -9.22 -5.63
C GLN A 8 -4.29 -8.15 -4.80
N LYS A 9 -4.02 -8.07 -3.50
CA LYS A 9 -4.69 -7.10 -2.61
C LYS A 9 -4.32 -5.66 -2.94
N VAL A 10 -3.07 -5.38 -3.29
CA VAL A 10 -2.64 -4.05 -3.75
C VAL A 10 -3.37 -3.67 -5.04
N TRP A 11 -3.47 -4.59 -6.00
CA TRP A 11 -4.20 -4.38 -7.25
C TRP A 11 -5.68 -4.09 -7.01
N GLU A 12 -6.35 -4.91 -6.20
CA GLU A 12 -7.77 -4.74 -5.82
C GLU A 12 -8.02 -3.33 -5.24
N VAL A 13 -7.21 -2.91 -4.27
CA VAL A 13 -7.35 -1.58 -3.63
C VAL A 13 -7.09 -0.45 -4.62
N CYS A 14 -6.07 -0.56 -5.47
CA CYS A 14 -5.79 0.47 -6.48
C CYS A 14 -6.92 0.61 -7.50
N ARG A 15 -7.53 -0.50 -7.90
CA ARG A 15 -8.67 -0.52 -8.83
C ARG A 15 -9.92 0.06 -8.15
N ASP A 16 -10.29 -0.46 -6.99
CA ASP A 16 -11.55 -0.17 -6.32
C ASP A 16 -11.59 1.28 -5.83
N CYS A 17 -10.46 1.80 -5.34
CA CYS A 17 -10.32 3.20 -4.93
C CYS A 17 -9.89 4.15 -6.08
N ASN A 18 -9.82 3.66 -7.32
CA ASN A 18 -9.42 4.42 -8.51
C ASN A 18 -8.07 5.19 -8.33
N ILE A 19 -7.09 4.53 -7.70
CA ILE A 19 -5.75 5.10 -7.48
C ILE A 19 -4.97 5.10 -8.79
N LYS A 20 -4.75 6.28 -9.36
CA LYS A 20 -4.00 6.46 -10.62
C LYS A 20 -2.71 7.25 -10.49
N ASN A 21 -2.50 7.92 -9.37
CA ASN A 21 -1.35 8.79 -9.14
C ASN A 21 -0.84 8.62 -7.71
N PHE A 22 0.46 8.83 -7.53
CA PHE A 22 1.12 8.83 -6.24
C PHE A 22 1.72 10.23 -5.98
N PRO A 23 1.74 10.68 -4.71
CA PRO A 23 1.05 10.11 -3.56
C PRO A 23 -0.49 10.23 -3.67
N PHE A 24 -1.23 9.20 -3.24
CA PHE A 24 -2.70 9.25 -3.13
C PHE A 24 -3.16 9.67 -1.73
N ASP A 25 -4.46 9.97 -1.58
CA ASP A 25 -5.08 10.32 -0.30
C ASP A 25 -5.50 9.08 0.49
N CYS A 26 -4.78 8.79 1.57
CA CYS A 26 -5.03 7.65 2.45
C CYS A 26 -6.38 7.72 3.18
N ILE A 27 -6.87 8.93 3.48
CA ILE A 27 -8.15 9.09 4.20
C ILE A 27 -9.30 8.71 3.26
N SER A 28 -9.31 9.23 2.03
CA SER A 28 -10.29 8.87 1.01
C SER A 28 -10.34 7.36 0.74
N VAL A 29 -9.19 6.68 0.74
CA VAL A 29 -9.12 5.21 0.61
C VAL A 29 -9.79 4.52 1.80
N LEU A 30 -9.48 4.92 3.04
CA LEU A 30 -10.12 4.35 4.23
C LEU A 30 -11.64 4.58 4.24
N GLU A 31 -12.08 5.79 3.88
CA GLU A 31 -13.50 6.13 3.78
C GLU A 31 -14.23 5.28 2.72
N HIS A 32 -13.58 4.95 1.60
CA HIS A 32 -14.11 4.02 0.60
C HIS A 32 -14.43 2.63 1.18
N TYR A 33 -13.59 2.13 2.10
CA TYR A 33 -13.83 0.87 2.82
C TYR A 33 -14.80 1.01 4.02
N GLY A 34 -15.36 2.20 4.21
CA GLY A 34 -16.34 2.51 5.24
C GLY A 34 -15.75 2.87 6.60
N PHE A 35 -14.46 3.21 6.66
CA PHE A 35 -13.85 3.69 7.89
C PHE A 35 -14.17 5.15 8.16
N ARG A 36 -14.34 5.48 9.44
CA ARG A 36 -14.38 6.86 9.93
C ARG A 36 -13.03 7.17 10.54
N VAL A 37 -12.32 8.14 9.96
CA VAL A 37 -10.96 8.49 10.37
C VAL A 37 -10.99 9.78 11.19
N PHE A 38 -10.36 9.76 12.37
CA PHE A 38 -10.27 10.89 13.28
C PHE A 38 -8.84 11.09 13.76
N THR A 39 -8.47 12.33 14.06
CA THR A 39 -7.22 12.61 14.76
C THR A 39 -7.39 12.39 16.26
N TYR A 40 -6.29 12.10 16.96
CA TYR A 40 -6.27 12.04 18.42
C TYR A 40 -6.74 13.36 19.06
N GLU A 41 -6.36 14.52 18.50
CA GLU A 41 -6.85 15.83 18.94
C GLU A 41 -8.38 15.93 18.84
N LYS A 42 -8.96 15.50 17.73
CA LYS A 42 -10.42 15.53 17.53
C LYS A 42 -11.15 14.59 18.49
N ALA A 43 -10.58 13.41 18.74
CA ALA A 43 -11.13 12.46 19.71
C ALA A 43 -11.09 13.02 21.14
N LYS A 44 -9.98 13.70 21.51
CA LYS A 44 -9.84 14.40 22.79
C LYS A 44 -10.92 15.45 23.01
N CYS A 45 -11.28 16.21 21.97
CA CYS A 45 -12.34 17.21 22.06
C CYS A 45 -13.73 16.60 22.33
N ILE A 46 -13.95 15.34 21.93
CA ILE A 46 -15.21 14.63 22.13
C ILE A 46 -15.22 13.95 23.50
N HIS A 47 -14.12 13.29 23.87
CA HIS A 47 -13.98 12.60 25.15
C HIS A 47 -12.50 12.62 25.60
N PRO A 48 -12.13 13.42 26.62
CA PRO A 48 -10.74 13.58 27.04
C PRO A 48 -10.05 12.26 27.45
N GLU A 49 -10.79 11.34 28.06
CA GLU A 49 -10.31 10.02 28.51
C GLU A 49 -9.93 9.10 27.33
N LEU A 50 -10.59 9.24 26.17
CA LEU A 50 -10.24 8.46 24.96
C LEU A 50 -8.83 8.79 24.47
N TYR A 51 -8.37 10.03 24.64
CA TYR A 51 -7.04 10.42 24.21
C TYR A 51 -5.94 9.66 24.97
N SER A 52 -6.08 9.56 26.29
CA SER A 52 -5.13 8.80 27.13
C SER A 52 -5.13 7.32 26.76
N LEU A 53 -6.32 6.73 26.58
CA LEU A 53 -6.46 5.33 26.16
C LEU A 53 -5.83 5.08 24.78
N CYS A 54 -6.10 5.94 23.78
CA CYS A 54 -5.54 5.78 22.44
C CYS A 54 -4.01 5.89 22.44
N ARG A 55 -3.46 6.81 23.24
CA ARG A 55 -2.01 6.98 23.42
C ARG A 55 -1.36 5.81 24.16
N GLU A 56 -2.07 5.17 25.07
CA GLU A 56 -1.61 3.95 25.74
C GLU A 56 -1.63 2.74 24.81
N MET A 57 -2.57 2.68 23.86
CA MET A 57 -2.67 1.60 22.89
C MET A 57 -1.66 1.73 21.75
N SER A 58 -1.47 2.94 21.20
CA SER A 58 -0.53 3.16 20.10
C SER A 58 -0.07 4.62 19.98
N ASP A 59 1.24 4.79 19.76
CA ASP A 59 1.84 6.10 19.51
C ASP A 59 1.50 6.70 18.13
N ASP A 60 1.08 5.84 17.17
CA ASP A 60 0.93 6.20 15.76
C ASP A 60 -0.53 6.22 15.31
N ALA A 61 -1.19 5.08 15.34
CA ALA A 61 -2.61 4.91 15.02
C ALA A 61 -3.21 3.71 15.75
N PHE A 62 -4.50 3.80 16.02
CA PHE A 62 -5.32 2.77 16.64
C PHE A 62 -6.58 2.57 15.79
N SER A 63 -6.98 1.31 15.57
CA SER A 63 -8.22 0.99 14.88
C SER A 63 -9.13 0.11 15.73
N GLU A 64 -10.44 0.39 15.67
CA GLU A 64 -11.49 -0.48 16.19
C GLU A 64 -12.27 -1.05 14.99
N LYS A 65 -11.93 -2.29 14.62
CA LYS A 65 -12.41 -2.96 13.41
C LYS A 65 -13.92 -3.16 13.44
N ALA A 66 -14.52 -3.47 14.60
CA ALA A 66 -15.96 -3.69 14.71
C ALA A 66 -16.78 -2.41 14.44
N LEU A 67 -16.22 -1.26 14.81
CA LEU A 67 -16.86 0.05 14.61
C LEU A 67 -16.38 0.76 13.33
N LYS A 68 -15.38 0.18 12.63
CA LYS A 68 -14.66 0.81 11.51
C LYS A 68 -14.20 2.23 11.84
N ILE A 69 -13.56 2.40 12.99
CA ILE A 69 -12.99 3.69 13.41
C ILE A 69 -11.48 3.58 13.39
N ILE A 70 -10.82 4.57 12.79
CA ILE A 70 -9.36 4.74 12.89
C ILE A 70 -9.07 6.08 13.54
N LEU A 71 -8.23 6.03 14.55
CA LEU A 71 -7.72 7.18 15.30
C LEU A 71 -6.23 7.26 15.04
N TYR A 72 -5.71 8.43 14.65
CA TYR A 72 -4.28 8.58 14.41
C TYR A 72 -3.70 9.84 15.06
N ASN A 73 -2.41 9.76 15.38
CA ASN A 73 -1.65 10.87 15.92
C ASN A 73 -1.29 11.85 14.78
N ASP A 74 -1.92 13.02 14.77
CA ASP A 74 -1.70 14.06 13.77
C ASP A 74 -0.44 14.92 14.02
N LYS A 75 0.29 14.66 15.11
CA LYS A 75 1.52 15.37 15.48
C LYS A 75 2.80 14.73 14.97
N ILE A 76 2.73 13.52 14.40
CA ILE A 76 3.86 12.84 13.78
C ILE A 76 4.01 13.22 12.30
N CYS A 77 5.14 12.87 11.68
CA CYS A 77 5.40 13.24 10.29
C CYS A 77 4.40 12.60 9.33
N ARG A 78 4.03 13.33 8.27
CA ARG A 78 3.01 12.92 7.30
C ARG A 78 3.28 11.55 6.67
N GLN A 79 4.54 11.22 6.43
CA GLN A 79 4.94 9.94 5.85
C GLN A 79 4.63 8.76 6.80
N ARG A 80 4.82 8.97 8.10
CA ARG A 80 4.50 7.97 9.13
C ARG A 80 2.99 7.81 9.28
N ILE A 81 2.24 8.92 9.31
CA ILE A 81 0.76 8.90 9.30
C ILE A 81 0.23 8.08 8.11
N ARG A 82 0.72 8.35 6.89
CA ARG A 82 0.32 7.61 5.69
C ARG A 82 0.57 6.12 5.83
N PHE A 83 1.74 5.75 6.35
CA PHE A 83 2.10 4.35 6.57
C PHE A 83 1.16 3.68 7.59
N SER A 84 0.95 4.31 8.75
CA SER A 84 0.07 3.79 9.80
C SER A 84 -1.38 3.63 9.32
N LEU A 85 -1.93 4.61 8.59
CA LEU A 85 -3.28 4.50 8.02
C LEU A 85 -3.42 3.34 7.03
N MET A 86 -2.42 3.11 6.17
CA MET A 86 -2.45 1.99 5.23
C MET A 86 -2.10 0.65 5.87
N HIS A 87 -1.41 0.66 7.00
CA HIS A 87 -1.19 -0.52 7.84
C HIS A 87 -2.52 -1.01 8.45
N GLU A 88 -3.32 -0.10 9.03
CA GLU A 88 -4.66 -0.45 9.53
C GLU A 88 -5.57 -0.97 8.40
N LEU A 89 -5.49 -0.37 7.20
CA LEU A 89 -6.19 -0.91 6.04
C LEU A 89 -5.68 -2.31 5.67
N GLY A 90 -4.38 -2.58 5.79
CA GLY A 90 -3.79 -3.89 5.54
C GLY A 90 -4.37 -4.96 6.45
N HIS A 91 -4.46 -4.68 7.75
CA HIS A 91 -5.14 -5.56 8.70
C HIS A 91 -6.58 -5.88 8.30
N PHE A 92 -7.32 -4.88 7.83
CA PHE A 92 -8.69 -5.07 7.37
C PHE A 92 -8.78 -5.88 6.08
N VAL A 93 -8.02 -5.53 5.05
CA VAL A 93 -8.08 -6.16 3.70
C VAL A 93 -7.54 -7.59 3.71
N LEU A 94 -6.62 -7.89 4.62
CA LEU A 94 -6.07 -9.24 4.80
C LEU A 94 -6.86 -10.08 5.81
N GLU A 95 -7.94 -9.53 6.38
CA GLU A 95 -8.82 -10.23 7.34
C GLU A 95 -8.04 -10.76 8.56
N HIS A 96 -7.11 -9.94 9.07
CA HIS A 96 -6.37 -10.30 10.27
C HIS A 96 -7.23 -10.05 11.51
N ASP A 97 -7.61 -11.12 12.19
CA ASP A 97 -8.40 -11.07 13.42
C ASP A 97 -7.54 -11.15 14.70
N THR A 98 -6.23 -11.36 14.56
CA THR A 98 -5.30 -11.50 15.70
C THR A 98 -4.02 -10.68 15.51
N ASP A 99 -3.51 -10.14 16.62
CA ASP A 99 -2.23 -9.41 16.68
C ASP A 99 -1.05 -10.39 16.73
N SER A 100 -0.97 -11.27 15.72
CA SER A 100 0.18 -12.16 15.55
C SER A 100 1.32 -11.42 14.87
N GLU A 101 2.57 -11.82 15.15
CA GLU A 101 3.74 -11.24 14.51
C GLU A 101 3.69 -11.38 12.97
N ASP A 102 3.15 -12.49 12.47
CA ASP A 102 2.93 -12.69 11.04
C ASP A 102 1.92 -11.68 10.48
N ALA A 103 0.76 -11.49 11.13
CA ALA A 103 -0.25 -10.52 10.69
C ALA A 103 0.30 -9.09 10.61
N GLU A 104 1.09 -8.69 11.61
CA GLU A 104 1.80 -7.40 11.63
C GLU A 104 2.77 -7.26 10.47
N GLN A 105 3.57 -8.30 10.18
CA GLN A 105 4.49 -8.31 9.04
C GLN A 105 3.75 -8.24 7.70
N GLU A 106 2.63 -8.95 7.57
CA GLU A 106 1.82 -8.95 6.35
C GLU A 106 1.14 -7.58 6.12
N ALA A 107 0.58 -6.96 7.17
CA ALA A 107 0.02 -5.60 7.12
C ALA A 107 1.08 -4.56 6.77
N ASN A 108 2.28 -4.67 7.35
CA ASN A 108 3.43 -3.83 7.00
C ASN A 108 3.86 -4.00 5.53
N ALA A 109 3.91 -5.23 5.04
CA ALA A 109 4.25 -5.52 3.65
C ALA A 109 3.19 -4.95 2.69
N PHE A 110 1.91 -5.07 3.03
CA PHE A 110 0.80 -4.48 2.31
C PHE A 110 0.90 -2.95 2.26
N ALA A 111 1.03 -2.28 3.41
CA ALA A 111 1.13 -0.82 3.48
C ALA A 111 2.32 -0.30 2.67
N ALA A 112 3.47 -0.96 2.77
CA ALA A 112 4.67 -0.61 2.02
C ALA A 112 4.45 -0.74 0.50
N ASN A 113 3.90 -1.87 0.05
CA ASN A 113 3.70 -2.14 -1.38
C ASN A 113 2.54 -1.30 -1.95
N LEU A 114 1.48 -1.01 -1.20
CA LEU A 114 0.42 -0.11 -1.64
C LEU A 114 0.92 1.33 -1.78
N LEU A 115 1.72 1.83 -0.84
CA LEU A 115 2.25 3.20 -0.89
C LEU A 115 3.35 3.38 -1.94
N ALA A 116 4.16 2.35 -2.17
CA ALA A 116 5.23 2.35 -3.16
C ALA A 116 5.35 0.97 -3.85
N PRO A 117 4.49 0.69 -4.85
CA PRO A 117 4.45 -0.61 -5.51
C PRO A 117 5.76 -0.96 -6.21
N GLU A 118 6.25 -2.18 -5.97
CA GLU A 118 7.51 -2.65 -6.56
C GLU A 118 7.46 -2.69 -8.08
N ALA A 119 6.34 -3.12 -8.65
CA ALA A 119 6.09 -3.12 -10.08
C ALA A 119 6.37 -1.74 -10.70
N ILE A 120 5.92 -0.66 -10.05
CA ILE A 120 6.11 0.70 -10.54
C ILE A 120 7.57 1.11 -10.42
N ILE A 121 8.22 0.80 -9.29
CA ILE A 121 9.63 1.12 -9.04
C ILE A 121 10.52 0.46 -10.10
N LYS A 122 10.29 -0.83 -10.38
CA LYS A 122 11.04 -1.61 -11.38
C LYS A 122 10.77 -1.10 -12.79
N TYR A 123 9.51 -0.83 -13.13
CA TYR A 123 9.13 -0.31 -14.44
C TYR A 123 9.72 1.08 -14.74
N GLN A 124 9.65 2.00 -13.78
CA GLN A 124 10.12 3.38 -13.92
C GLN A 124 11.63 3.52 -13.63
N GLY A 125 12.30 2.48 -13.15
CA GLY A 125 13.72 2.51 -12.80
C GLY A 125 14.06 3.42 -11.61
N LEU A 126 13.16 3.54 -10.64
CA LEU A 126 13.28 4.46 -9.50
C LEU A 126 14.22 3.93 -8.41
N TYR A 127 15.54 3.98 -8.66
CA TYR A 127 16.53 3.46 -7.71
C TYR A 127 17.35 4.55 -6.98
N ASN A 128 16.75 5.72 -6.77
CA ASN A 128 17.31 6.82 -6.00
C ASN A 128 16.35 7.18 -4.86
N ALA A 129 16.80 7.04 -3.61
CA ALA A 129 15.92 7.15 -2.44
C ALA A 129 15.26 8.53 -2.28
N PRO A 130 15.97 9.67 -2.45
CA PRO A 130 15.32 10.98 -2.48
C PRO A 130 14.22 11.12 -3.55
N ILE A 131 14.48 10.68 -4.79
CA ILE A 131 13.50 10.75 -5.87
C ILE A 131 12.29 9.85 -5.57
N LEU A 132 12.53 8.61 -5.14
CA LEU A 132 11.47 7.65 -4.81
C LEU A 132 10.62 8.14 -3.62
N SER A 133 11.27 8.66 -2.58
CA SER A 133 10.60 9.26 -1.42
C SER A 133 9.68 10.40 -1.83
N ASN A 134 10.16 11.29 -2.70
CA ASN A 134 9.36 12.41 -3.21
C ASN A 134 8.20 11.93 -4.10
N TYR A 135 8.44 10.94 -4.99
CA TYR A 135 7.44 10.42 -5.91
C TYR A 135 6.27 9.73 -5.19
N PHE A 136 6.55 8.88 -4.20
CA PHE A 136 5.50 8.12 -3.48
C PHE A 136 5.00 8.81 -2.20
N GLY A 137 5.69 9.86 -1.76
CA GLY A 137 5.39 10.53 -0.49
C GLY A 137 5.63 9.64 0.73
N ILE A 138 6.69 8.82 0.69
CA ILE A 138 7.16 7.97 1.80
C ILE A 138 8.44 8.53 2.41
N SER A 139 8.85 8.07 3.59
CA SER A 139 10.09 8.53 4.22
C SER A 139 11.33 8.08 3.43
N ILE A 140 12.44 8.83 3.53
CA ILE A 140 13.71 8.44 2.89
C ILE A 140 14.19 7.07 3.42
N ALA A 141 13.96 6.77 4.70
CA ALA A 141 14.28 5.47 5.28
C ALA A 141 13.46 4.34 4.63
N ALA A 142 12.14 4.52 4.48
CA ALA A 142 11.27 3.56 3.79
C ALA A 142 11.65 3.41 2.31
N ALA A 143 12.05 4.50 1.65
CA ALA A 143 12.53 4.46 0.27
C ALA A 143 13.82 3.64 0.14
N ASN A 144 14.80 3.83 1.02
CA ASN A 144 16.01 3.02 1.05
C ASN A 144 15.69 1.53 1.26
N HIS A 145 14.82 1.22 2.23
CA HIS A 145 14.41 -0.16 2.50
C HIS A 145 13.76 -0.82 1.27
N THR A 146 12.88 -0.07 0.59
CA THR A 146 12.21 -0.54 -0.63
C THR A 146 13.20 -0.77 -1.78
N ILE A 147 14.19 0.12 -1.96
CA ILE A 147 15.23 -0.04 -2.99
C ILE A 147 16.11 -1.26 -2.69
N MET A 148 16.49 -1.49 -1.44
CA MET A 148 17.28 -2.67 -1.06
C MET A 148 16.51 -3.96 -1.35
N ARG A 149 15.22 -4.02 -0.96
CA ARG A 149 14.35 -5.16 -1.21
C ARG A 149 14.19 -5.44 -2.72
N THR A 150 13.96 -4.40 -3.52
CA THR A 150 13.77 -4.53 -4.98
C THR A 150 15.05 -4.88 -5.75
N ARG A 151 16.23 -4.41 -5.31
CA ARG A 151 17.52 -4.66 -5.98
C ARG A 151 18.10 -6.05 -5.75
N CYS A 152 17.81 -6.69 -4.62
CA CYS A 152 18.36 -8.02 -4.31
C CYS A 152 17.81 -9.14 -5.20
N TRP A 153 16.76 -8.86 -6.00
CA TRP A 153 16.05 -9.87 -6.79
C TRP A 153 16.38 -9.61 -8.27
N SER A 154 17.43 -10.29 -8.76
CA SER A 154 18.14 -9.98 -10.02
C SER A 154 17.37 -10.27 -11.32
N TYR A 155 16.13 -10.75 -11.23
CA TYR A 155 15.19 -10.83 -12.34
C TYR A 155 13.81 -10.39 -11.86
N TRP A 156 13.21 -9.40 -12.54
CA TRP A 156 11.83 -9.00 -12.26
C TRP A 156 10.89 -10.07 -12.82
N ASN A 157 10.47 -10.98 -11.93
CA ASN A 157 9.41 -11.91 -12.23
C ASN A 157 8.07 -11.24 -11.94
N ILE A 158 7.34 -10.86 -12.99
CA ILE A 158 6.08 -10.15 -12.88
C ILE A 158 4.93 -11.14 -12.79
N ASP A 159 4.07 -11.00 -11.79
CA ASP A 159 2.84 -11.78 -11.73
C ASP A 159 1.66 -11.07 -12.39
N ARG A 160 0.53 -11.77 -12.50
CA ARG A 160 -0.68 -11.28 -13.17
C ARG A 160 -1.21 -10.00 -12.54
N TYR A 161 -1.02 -9.78 -11.24
CA TYR A 161 -1.59 -8.63 -10.52
C TYR A 161 -0.70 -7.40 -10.67
N GLU A 162 0.62 -7.56 -10.61
CA GLU A 162 1.56 -6.50 -11.00
C GLU A 162 1.37 -6.08 -12.47
N ALA A 163 1.16 -7.05 -13.38
CA ALA A 163 0.87 -6.78 -14.78
C ALA A 163 -0.42 -5.97 -14.96
N ASN A 164 -1.50 -6.36 -14.28
CA ASN A 164 -2.77 -5.61 -14.28
C ASN A 164 -2.61 -4.21 -13.70
N LEU A 165 -1.89 -4.06 -12.59
CA LEU A 165 -1.61 -2.78 -11.96
C LEU A 165 -0.88 -1.83 -12.91
N LEU A 166 0.17 -2.31 -13.59
CA LEU A 166 0.89 -1.50 -14.55
C LEU A 166 0.06 -1.15 -15.78
N ALA A 167 -0.75 -2.10 -16.26
CA ALA A 167 -1.66 -1.86 -17.37
C ALA A 167 -2.68 -0.75 -17.06
N TYR A 168 -3.18 -0.77 -15.83
CA TYR A 168 -4.14 0.19 -15.32
C TYR A 168 -3.54 1.59 -15.11
N LEU A 169 -2.32 1.68 -14.57
CA LEU A 169 -1.65 2.95 -14.31
C LEU A 169 -1.05 3.58 -15.57
N TYR A 170 -0.63 2.76 -16.53
CA TYR A 170 0.06 3.21 -17.75
C TYR A 170 -0.64 2.73 -19.03
N PRO A 171 -1.94 2.99 -19.24
CA PRO A 171 -2.73 2.37 -20.31
C PRO A 171 -2.25 2.75 -21.73
N LYS A 172 -1.54 3.87 -21.88
CA LYS A 172 -0.95 4.30 -23.17
C LYS A 172 0.38 3.62 -23.47
N SER A 173 1.09 3.19 -22.44
CA SER A 173 2.45 2.64 -22.52
C SER A 173 2.49 1.14 -22.24
N SER A 174 1.33 0.50 -22.04
CA SER A 174 1.21 -0.90 -21.68
C SER A 174 0.17 -1.63 -22.53
N ARG A 175 0.32 -2.95 -22.69
CA ARG A 175 -0.68 -3.81 -23.31
C ARG A 175 -0.61 -5.21 -22.73
N LEU A 176 -1.71 -5.70 -22.20
CA LEU A 176 -1.85 -7.08 -21.73
C LEU A 176 -2.08 -8.00 -22.93
N GLN A 177 -1.52 -9.21 -22.83
CA GLN A 177 -1.78 -10.34 -23.71
C GLN A 177 -2.32 -11.48 -22.86
N PHE A 178 -3.24 -12.24 -23.45
CA PHE A 178 -3.93 -13.33 -22.77
C PHE A 178 -3.61 -14.64 -23.47
N ASP A 179 -3.57 -15.73 -22.72
CA ASP A 179 -3.52 -17.08 -23.28
C ASP A 179 -4.90 -17.54 -23.76
N GLU A 180 -4.98 -18.78 -24.27
CA GLU A 180 -6.21 -19.39 -24.77
C GLU A 180 -7.27 -19.60 -23.67
N GLU A 181 -6.85 -19.61 -22.40
CA GLU A 181 -7.69 -19.80 -21.22
C GLU A 181 -8.21 -18.46 -20.66
N GLY A 182 -7.73 -17.34 -21.20
CA GLY A 182 -8.11 -15.99 -20.78
C GLY A 182 -7.29 -15.44 -19.61
N ASN A 183 -6.20 -16.11 -19.20
CA ASN A 183 -5.28 -15.61 -18.19
C ASN A 183 -4.27 -14.65 -18.80
N VAL A 184 -3.76 -13.70 -18.00
CA VAL A 184 -2.70 -12.78 -18.45
C VAL A 184 -1.41 -13.58 -18.64
N SER A 185 -0.95 -13.71 -19.89
CA SER A 185 0.26 -14.45 -20.25
C SER A 185 1.48 -13.56 -20.41
N CYS A 186 1.28 -12.30 -20.78
CA CYS A 186 2.36 -11.35 -21.01
C CYS A 186 1.88 -9.91 -20.85
N VAL A 187 2.74 -9.03 -20.34
CA VAL A 187 2.54 -7.58 -20.42
C VAL A 187 3.65 -6.94 -21.23
N ARG A 188 3.24 -6.18 -22.25
CA ARG A 188 4.14 -5.31 -23.00
C ARG A 188 4.18 -3.95 -22.31
N LEU A 189 5.35 -3.47 -21.93
CA LEU A 189 5.58 -2.15 -21.37
C LEU A 189 6.56 -1.39 -22.27
N GLY A 190 6.07 -0.38 -23.00
CA GLY A 190 6.84 0.26 -24.07
C GLY A 190 7.19 -0.74 -25.17
N ALA A 191 8.49 -0.94 -25.41
CA ALA A 191 9.03 -1.90 -26.37
C ALA A 191 9.33 -3.28 -25.76
N THR A 192 9.33 -3.41 -24.44
CA THR A 192 9.74 -4.63 -23.72
C THR A 192 8.54 -5.50 -23.43
N HIS A 193 8.70 -6.81 -23.55
CA HIS A 193 7.69 -7.81 -23.19
C HIS A 193 8.15 -8.56 -21.94
N TYR A 194 7.25 -8.67 -20.98
CA TYR A 194 7.47 -9.42 -19.74
C TYR A 194 6.48 -10.59 -19.72
N LEU A 195 7.02 -11.81 -19.66
CA LEU A 195 6.20 -13.00 -19.45
C LEU A 195 5.68 -12.98 -18.02
N VAL A 196 4.40 -13.29 -17.86
CA VAL A 196 3.78 -13.43 -16.54
C VAL A 196 3.98 -14.85 -16.05
N SER A 197 4.49 -14.99 -14.84
CA SER A 197 4.69 -16.29 -14.16
C SER A 197 3.50 -16.71 -13.33
#